data_AF-A0A4Y2WZ16-F1
#
_entry.id   AF-A0A4Y2WZ16-F1
#
_cell.length_a   1.000
_cell.length_b   1.000
_cell.length_c   1.000
_cell.angle_alpha   90.00
_cell.angle_beta   90.00
_cell.angle_gamma   90.00
#
_symmetry.space_group_name_H-M   'P 1'
#
loop_
_entity.id
_entity.type
_entity.pdbx_description
1 polymer ?
#
loop_
_entity_poly.entity_id
_entity_poly.type
_entity_poly.pdbx_seq_one_letter_code
_entity_poly.pdbx_strand_id
1 'polypeptide(L)'
;TDDADVHIVKTAIETFEKIKKQIVVIGQAVDLLVLPTALTPDYMDILMLKEGKGKIEDRFYSSNDLRNSNLVTECKKSILFLHTISGCNTTSGFYGKGKL
;
A
#
# COMPACT_ATOMS: atom_id res chain seq x y z
N THR A 1 8.58 -4.96 15.60
CA THR A 1 8.84 -5.67 14.34
C THR A 1 8.78 -4.64 13.25
N ASP A 2 9.87 -4.46 12.49
CA ASP A 2 9.89 -3.52 11.36
C ASP A 2 9.13 -4.18 10.22
N ASP A 3 8.03 -3.54 9.81
CA ASP A 3 7.19 -4.08 8.75
C ASP A 3 7.84 -3.79 7.38
N ALA A 4 8.01 -4.83 6.56
CA ALA A 4 8.72 -4.72 5.29
C ALA A 4 8.02 -3.76 4.33
N ASP A 5 6.68 -3.79 4.29
CA ASP A 5 5.90 -2.93 3.42
C ASP A 5 6.00 -1.46 3.84
N VAL A 6 5.90 -1.19 5.15
CA VAL A 6 6.16 0.16 5.69
C VAL A 6 7.58 0.64 5.35
N HIS A 7 8.60 -0.23 5.45
CA HIS A 7 9.97 0.14 5.11
C HIS A 7 10.10 0.51 3.63
N ILE A 8 9.55 -0.32 2.73
CA ILE A 8 9.55 -0.06 1.28
C ILE A 8 8.90 1.28 0.95
N VAL A 9 7.72 1.57 1.54
CA VAL A 9 7.01 2.84 1.29
C VAL A 9 7.80 4.04 1.81
N LYS A 10 8.43 3.93 2.99
CA LYS A 10 9.31 4.98 3.51
C LYS A 10 10.52 5.22 2.60
N THR A 11 11.18 4.16 2.14
CA THR A 11 12.29 4.27 1.20
C THR A 11 11.84 4.93 -0.11
N ALA A 12 10.65 4.61 -0.61
CA ALA A 12 10.08 5.25 -1.80
C ALA A 12 9.88 6.76 -1.61
N ILE A 13 9.33 7.19 -0.45
CA ILE A 13 9.15 8.60 -0.08
C ILE A 13 10.50 9.32 -0.02
N GLU A 14 11.47 8.77 0.71
CA GLU A 14 12.80 9.37 0.85
C GLU A 14 13.52 9.48 -0.51
N THR A 15 13.36 8.46 -1.37
CA THR A 15 13.94 8.47 -2.70
C THR A 15 13.32 9.55 -3.57
N PHE A 16 11.99 9.66 -3.57
CA PHE A 16 11.29 10.75 -4.25
C PHE A 16 11.81 12.11 -3.79
N GLU A 17 11.96 12.33 -2.48
CA GLU A 17 12.46 13.60 -1.94
C GLU A 17 13.88 13.91 -2.40
N LYS A 18 14.75 12.90 -2.53
CA LYS A 18 16.14 13.09 -2.97
C LYS A 18 16.25 13.37 -4.46
N ILE A 19 15.52 12.65 -5.31
CA ILE A 19 15.71 12.70 -6.77
C ILE A 19 14.64 13.53 -7.49
N LYS A 20 13.52 13.85 -6.82
CA LYS A 20 12.37 14.60 -7.34
C LYS A 20 11.85 14.05 -8.69
N LYS A 21 11.81 12.72 -8.82
CA LYS A 21 11.27 11.99 -9.99
C LYS A 21 10.20 11.00 -9.54
N GLN A 22 9.35 10.60 -10.48
CA GLN A 22 8.32 9.59 -10.27
C GLN A 22 8.93 8.29 -9.73
N ILE A 23 8.37 7.78 -8.63
CA ILE A 23 8.74 6.50 -8.04
C ILE A 23 7.69 5.45 -8.41
N VAL A 24 8.17 4.25 -8.75
CA VAL A 24 7.36 3.06 -8.99
C VAL A 24 7.79 1.99 -8.01
N VAL A 25 6.84 1.49 -7.21
CA VAL A 25 7.02 0.33 -6.33
C VAL A 25 6.44 -0.89 -7.03
N ILE A 26 7.20 -1.99 -7.09
CA ILE A 26 6.74 -3.24 -7.70
C ILE A 26 6.37 -4.21 -6.58
N GLY A 27 5.18 -4.80 -6.65
CA GLY A 27 4.76 -5.80 -5.66
C GLY A 27 3.36 -6.34 -5.87
N GLN A 28 2.99 -7.35 -5.09
CA GLN A 28 1.65 -7.97 -5.15
C GLN A 28 0.79 -7.71 -3.91
N ALA A 29 1.42 -7.31 -2.80
CA ALA A 29 0.72 -7.02 -1.54
C ALA A 29 -0.19 -5.81 -1.70
N VAL A 30 -1.45 -5.94 -1.28
CA VAL A 30 -2.41 -4.83 -1.30
C VAL A 30 -1.97 -3.72 -0.34
N ASP A 31 -1.24 -4.07 0.71
CA ASP A 31 -0.66 -3.12 1.66
C ASP A 31 0.26 -2.10 0.96
N LEU A 32 1.03 -2.51 -0.06
CA LEU A 32 1.88 -1.60 -0.86
C LEU A 32 1.08 -0.57 -1.69
N LEU A 33 -0.20 -0.81 -1.95
CA LEU A 33 -1.08 0.15 -2.62
C LEU A 33 -1.68 1.13 -1.61
N VAL A 34 -2.00 0.63 -0.42
CA VAL A 34 -2.81 1.38 0.54
C VAL A 34 -1.95 2.18 1.51
N LEU A 35 -0.82 1.63 1.98
CA LEU A 35 0.13 2.31 2.85
C LEU A 35 0.61 3.67 2.30
N PRO A 36 0.93 3.81 0.99
CA PRO A 36 1.30 5.11 0.44
C PRO A 36 0.21 6.17 0.62
N THR A 37 -1.07 5.82 0.53
CA THR A 37 -2.15 6.82 0.70
C THR A 37 -2.22 7.40 2.10
N ALA A 38 -1.75 6.65 3.09
CA ALA A 38 -1.69 7.05 4.48
C ALA A 38 -0.37 7.75 4.84
N LEU A 39 0.75 7.29 4.27
CA LEU A 39 2.10 7.71 4.66
C LEU A 39 2.69 8.82 3.79
N THR A 40 2.27 8.97 2.54
CA THR A 40 2.82 10.00 1.66
C THR A 40 2.11 11.34 1.85
N PRO A 41 2.82 12.47 1.75
CA PRO A 41 2.21 13.79 1.66
C PRO A 41 1.24 13.88 0.47
N ASP A 42 0.25 14.78 0.54
CA ASP A 42 -0.80 14.87 -0.49
C ASP A 42 -0.31 15.36 -1.86
N TYR A 43 0.87 15.98 -1.93
CA TYR A 43 1.49 16.38 -3.20
C TYR A 43 2.31 15.27 -3.86
N MET A 44 2.56 14.15 -3.17
CA MET A 44 3.42 13.07 -3.65
C MET A 44 2.57 11.91 -4.15
N ASP A 45 2.76 11.57 -5.42
CA ASP A 45 2.19 10.36 -6.02
C ASP A 45 3.24 9.26 -6.12
N ILE A 46 2.91 8.09 -5.55
CA ILE A 46 3.71 6.87 -5.66
C ILE A 46 2.91 5.89 -6.51
N LEU A 47 3.50 5.46 -7.62
CA LEU A 47 2.90 4.45 -8.47
C LEU A 47 3.25 3.07 -7.93
N MET A 48 2.28 2.16 -7.95
CA MET A 48 2.50 0.74 -7.73
C MET A 48 2.29 -0.02 -9.03
N LEU A 49 3.27 -0.81 -9.45
CA LEU A 49 3.13 -1.81 -10.50
C LEU A 49 2.80 -3.15 -9.85
N LYS A 50 1.58 -3.62 -10.08
CA LYS A 50 1.18 -4.98 -9.74
C LYS A 50 1.40 -5.88 -10.94
N GLU A 51 2.36 -6.79 -10.81
CA GLU A 51 2.63 -7.80 -11.83
C GLU A 51 1.43 -8.75 -11.97
N GLY A 52 1.05 -8.97 -13.22
CA GLY A 52 0.05 -9.94 -13.61
C GLY A 52 0.52 -11.37 -13.38
N LYS A 53 -0.42 -12.31 -13.34
CA LYS A 53 -0.13 -13.75 -13.29
C LYS A 53 -0.86 -14.48 -14.41
N GLY A 54 -0.13 -15.30 -15.17
CA GLY A 54 -0.69 -16.10 -16.26
C GLY A 54 -1.21 -15.23 -17.39
N LYS A 55 -2.55 -15.18 -17.56
CA LYS A 55 -3.22 -14.38 -18.61
C LYS A 55 -3.61 -12.98 -18.14
N ILE A 56 -3.36 -12.64 -16.87
CA ILE A 56 -3.65 -11.33 -16.32
C ILE A 56 -2.48 -10.41 -16.67
N GLU A 57 -2.76 -9.24 -17.23
CA GLU A 57 -1.76 -8.21 -17.53
C GLU A 57 -1.33 -7.46 -16.27
N ASP A 58 -0.16 -6.83 -16.36
CA ASP A 58 0.34 -5.93 -15.34
C ASP A 58 -0.58 -4.71 -15.20
N ARG A 59 -0.70 -4.20 -13.98
CA ARG A 59 -1.55 -3.04 -13.70
C ARG A 59 -0.82 -2.02 -12.83
N PHE A 60 -0.88 -0.77 -13.26
CA PHE A 60 -0.45 0.37 -12.46
C PHE A 60 -1.57 0.90 -11.59
N TYR A 61 -1.20 1.36 -10.41
CA TYR A 61 -2.08 2.04 -9.48
C TYR A 61 -1.38 3.29 -8.94
N SER A 62 -2.11 4.40 -8.87
CA SER A 62 -1.62 5.66 -8.29
C SER A 62 -2.09 5.79 -6.84
N SER A 63 -1.20 6.21 -5.95
CA SER A 63 -1.57 6.51 -4.58
C SER A 63 -2.41 7.78 -4.50
N ASN A 64 -2.22 8.72 -5.44
CA ASN A 64 -3.05 9.91 -5.55
C ASN A 64 -4.48 9.58 -6.00
N ASP A 65 -4.65 8.74 -7.03
CA ASP A 65 -5.98 8.30 -7.47
C ASP A 65 -6.75 7.62 -6.34
N LEU A 66 -6.06 6.76 -5.59
CA LEU A 66 -6.66 6.05 -4.47
C LEU A 66 -7.03 6.99 -3.33
N ARG A 67 -6.18 7.99 -3.02
CA ARG A 67 -6.45 9.02 -2.00
C ARG A 67 -7.66 9.90 -2.34
N ASN A 68 -7.82 10.24 -3.62
CA ASN A 68 -8.94 11.05 -4.11
C ASN A 68 -10.24 10.23 -4.24
N SER A 69 -10.19 8.92 -4.03
CA SER A 69 -11.39 8.10 -3.94
C SER A 69 -12.09 8.33 -2.59
N ASN A 70 -13.43 8.50 -2.63
CA ASN A 70 -14.26 8.67 -1.44
C ASN A 70 -14.06 7.57 -0.38
N LEU A 71 -13.60 6.38 -0.79
CA LEU A 71 -13.36 5.24 0.08
C LEU A 71 -12.16 5.47 1.02
N VAL A 72 -11.07 6.03 0.52
CA VAL A 72 -9.84 6.14 1.32
C VAL A 72 -9.86 7.37 2.22
N THR A 73 -10.46 8.48 1.81
CA THR A 73 -10.61 9.68 2.65
C THR A 73 -11.34 9.37 3.96
N GLU A 74 -12.41 8.58 3.89
CA GLU A 74 -13.18 8.15 5.06
C GLU A 74 -12.49 7.02 5.83
N CYS A 75 -11.77 6.12 5.14
CA CYS A 75 -11.24 4.89 5.75
C CYS A 75 -9.75 4.90 6.06
N LYS A 76 -8.98 5.97 5.81
CA LYS A 76 -7.50 6.01 6.06
C LYS A 76 -7.12 5.45 7.44
N LYS A 77 -7.79 5.92 8.50
CA LYS A 77 -7.54 5.46 9.88
C LYS A 77 -7.94 4.00 10.08
N SER A 78 -9.07 3.59 9.53
CA SER A 78 -9.60 2.23 9.63
C SER A 78 -8.74 1.22 8.89
N ILE A 79 -8.21 1.60 7.74
CA ILE A 79 -7.30 0.82 6.91
C ILE A 79 -5.97 0.57 7.63
N LEU A 80 -5.35 1.64 8.15
CA LEU A 80 -4.14 1.53 8.96
C LEU A 80 -4.38 0.62 10.17
N PHE A 81 -5.50 0.83 10.87
CA PHE A 81 -5.89 0.01 12.02
C PHE A 81 -6.10 -1.46 11.66
N LEU A 82 -6.79 -1.74 10.55
CA LEU A 82 -6.96 -3.10 10.02
C LEU A 82 -5.62 -3.74 9.69
N HIS A 83 -4.73 -3.04 8.98
CA HIS A 83 -3.40 -3.52 8.64
C HIS A 83 -2.60 -3.88 9.90
N THR A 84 -2.62 -3.04 10.92
CA THR A 84 -1.92 -3.31 12.19
C THR A 84 -2.50 -4.52 12.94
N ILE A 85 -3.80 -4.80 12.80
CA ILE A 85 -4.47 -5.96 13.42
C ILE A 85 -4.28 -7.23 12.59
N SER A 86 -4.33 -7.13 11.27
CA SER A 86 -4.25 -8.28 10.37
C SER A 86 -2.82 -8.79 10.17
N GLY A 87 -1.83 -7.91 10.33
CA GLY A 87 -0.42 -8.25 10.15
C GLY A 87 -0.06 -8.46 8.68
N CYS A 88 1.07 -7.88 8.29
CA CYS A 88 1.57 -7.76 6.91
C CYS A 88 1.71 -9.08 6.11
N ASN A 89 1.70 -10.28 6.71
CA ASN A 89 1.88 -11.51 5.92
C ASN A 89 1.30 -12.80 6.48
N THR A 90 0.44 -12.77 7.49
CA THR A 90 -0.02 -14.02 8.12
C THR A 90 -1.51 -13.99 8.40
N THR A 91 -2.23 -14.94 7.79
CA THR A 91 -3.53 -15.49 8.20
C THR A 91 -4.08 -14.91 9.52
N SER A 92 -4.70 -13.73 9.46
CA SER A 92 -5.43 -13.20 10.61
C SER A 92 -6.87 -13.67 10.54
N GLY A 93 -7.22 -14.64 11.39
CA GLY A 93 -8.61 -15.00 11.68
C GLY A 93 -9.04 -14.38 12.99
N PHE A 94 -10.33 -14.03 13.11
CA PHE A 94 -10.91 -13.69 14.42
C PHE A 94 -10.64 -14.84 15.41
N TYR A 95 -10.35 -14.51 16.68
CA TYR A 95 -10.22 -15.51 17.73
C TYR A 95 -11.44 -16.45 17.72
N GLY A 96 -11.22 -17.74 17.45
CA GLY A 96 -12.27 -18.74 17.33
C GLY A 96 -12.84 -18.99 15.91
N LYS A 97 -12.31 -18.35 14.86
CA LYS A 97 -12.64 -18.69 13.46
C LYS A 97 -11.40 -19.15 12.69
N GLY A 98 -11.51 -20.34 12.10
CA GLY A 98 -10.56 -20.82 11.09
C GLY A 98 -10.64 -19.99 9.81
N LYS A 99 -9.67 -20.25 8.91
CA LYS A 99 -9.57 -19.61 7.59
C LYS A 99 -10.87 -19.82 6.80
N LEU A 100 -11.39 -18.75 6.19
CA LEU A 100 -12.42 -18.84 5.14
C LEU A 100 -11.79 -19.37 3.85
#